data_AF-A0A937MQH2-F1
#
_entry.id   AF-A0A937MQH2-F1
#
_cell.length_a   1.000
_cell.length_b   1.000
_cell.length_c   1.000
_cell.angle_alpha   90.00
_cell.angle_beta   90.00
_cell.angle_gamma   90.00
#
_symmetry.space_group_name_H-M   'P 1'
#
loop_
_entity.id
_entity.type
_entity.pdbx_description
1 polymer ?
#
loop_
_entity_poly.entity_id
_entity_poly.type
_entity_poly.pdbx_seq_one_letter_code
_entity_poly.pdbx_strand_id
1 'polypeptide(L)' 'MSQEFSPKIITFACNWCAYSAADLAGVSRFQYPPTMRIIRVMCSG' A
#
# COMPACT_ATOMS: atom_id res chain seq x y z
N MET A 1 29.41 8.82 3.43
CA MET A 1 28.00 8.96 3.86
C MET A 1 27.29 7.69 3.44
N SER A 2 26.97 6.82 4.40
CA SER A 2 26.12 5.65 4.18
C SER A 2 24.77 6.14 3.67
N GLN A 3 24.41 5.75 2.46
CA GLN A 3 23.14 6.11 1.85
C GLN A 3 22.03 5.43 2.66
N GLU A 4 21.16 6.19 3.32
CA GLU A 4 20.03 5.62 4.06
C GLU A 4 19.14 4.85 3.09
N PHE A 5 19.07 3.53 3.28
CA PHE A 5 18.28 2.65 2.42
C PHE A 5 16.80 2.88 2.69
N SER A 6 16.10 3.51 1.73
CA SER A 6 14.65 3.63 1.75
C SER A 6 14.04 2.52 0.88
N PRO A 7 13.36 1.52 1.48
CA PRO A 7 12.77 0.44 0.71
C PRO A 7 11.65 0.96 -0.19
N LYS A 8 11.64 0.54 -1.45
CA LYS A 8 10.57 0.83 -2.40
C LYS A 8 9.71 -0.41 -2.55
N ILE A 9 8.48 -0.37 -2.04
CA ILE A 9 7.57 -1.52 -1.99
C ILE A 9 6.43 -1.30 -2.98
N ILE A 10 6.17 -2.29 -3.84
CA ILE A 10 5.00 -2.31 -4.73
C ILE A 10 4.03 -3.36 -4.22
N THR A 11 2.76 -2.99 -4.08
CA THR A 11 1.70 -3.88 -3.59
C THR A 11 0.61 -4.00 -4.65
N PHE A 12 0.28 -5.22 -5.05
CA PHE A 12 -0.90 -5.48 -5.87
C PHE A 12 -2.09 -5.74 -4.94
N ALA A 13 -3.11 -4.89 -5.02
CA ALA A 13 -4.29 -4.98 -4.17
C ALA A 13 -5.53 -5.28 -5.03
N CYS A 14 -6.28 -6.32 -4.64
CA CYS A 14 -7.58 -6.59 -5.25
C CYS A 14 -8.56 -5.46 -4.95
N ASN A 15 -9.41 -5.15 -5.93
CA ASN A 15 -10.35 -4.05 -5.88
C ASN A 15 -11.37 -4.22 -4.75
N TRP A 16 -11.79 -5.45 -4.48
CA TRP A 16 -12.92 -5.73 -3.60
C TRP A 16 -12.57 -5.73 -2.11
N CYS A 17 -11.45 -6.36 -1.74
CA CYS A 17 -11.07 -6.53 -0.34
C CYS A 17 -9.86 -5.66 0.04
N ALA A 18 -8.72 -5.86 -0.62
CA ALA A 18 -7.45 -5.26 -0.20
C ALA A 18 -7.39 -3.75 -0.45
N TYR A 19 -7.86 -3.29 -1.60
CA TYR A 19 -7.89 -1.87 -1.93
C TYR A 19 -8.89 -1.12 -1.03
N SER A 20 -10.08 -1.67 -0.82
CA SER A 20 -11.07 -1.15 0.14
C SER A 20 -10.53 -1.07 1.57
N ALA A 21 -9.73 -2.05 2.01
CA ALA A 21 -9.08 -2.03 3.32
C ALA A 21 -8.02 -0.92 3.42
N ALA A 22 -7.27 -0.66 2.33
CA ALA A 22 -6.34 0.46 2.26
C ALA A 22 -7.07 1.81 2.34
N ASP A 23 -8.22 1.96 1.68
CA ASP A 23 -9.07 3.14 1.79
C ASP A 23 -9.59 3.32 3.23
N LEU A 24 -10.03 2.24 3.87
CA LEU A 24 -10.49 2.27 5.27
C LEU A 24 -9.35 2.65 6.24
N ALA A 25 -8.13 2.18 6.01
CA ALA A 25 -6.96 2.58 6.80
C ALA A 25 -6.70 4.09 6.67
N GLY A 26 -6.91 4.66 5.47
CA GLY A 26 -6.85 6.10 5.23
C GLY A 26 -7.93 6.88 5.98
N VAL A 27 -9.18 6.44 5.91
CA VAL A 27 -10.32 7.04 6.63
C VAL A 27 -10.12 6.96 8.15
N SER A 28 -9.57 5.85 8.63
CA SER A 28 -9.26 5.61 10.05
C SER A 28 -7.98 6.30 10.53
N ARG A 29 -7.28 7.02 9.62
CA ARG A 29 -6.03 7.76 9.91
C ARG A 29 -4.91 6.88 10.45
N PHE A 30 -4.84 5.61 10.06
CA PHE A 30 -3.73 4.74 10.41
C PHE A 30 -2.44 5.22 9.74
N GLN A 31 -1.45 5.56 10.56
CA GLN A 31 -0.13 5.99 10.08
C GLN A 31 0.71 4.78 9.71
N TYR A 32 1.33 4.84 8.52
CA TYR A 32 2.25 3.83 8.02
C TYR A 32 3.37 4.52 7.22
N PRO A 33 4.53 3.87 7.05
CA PRO A 33 5.62 4.44 6.26
C PRO A 33 5.23 4.70 4.80
N PRO A 34 5.64 5.83 4.18
CA PRO A 34 5.30 6.19 2.80
C PRO A 34 6.08 5.39 1.73
N THR A 35 6.54 4.18 2.07
CA THR A 35 7.41 3.34 1.23
C THR A 35 6.63 2.49 0.23
N MET A 36 5.34 2.26 0.49
CA MET A 36 4.46 1.41 -0.32
C MET A 36 3.72 2.19 -1.41
N ARG A 37 3.58 1.56 -2.58
CA ARG A 37 2.78 2.06 -3.71
C ARG A 37 1.83 0.96 -4.16
N ILE A 38 0.54 1.24 -4.15
CA ILE A 38 -0.50 0.26 -4.46
C ILE A 38 -0.85 0.30 -5.95
N ILE A 39 -0.85 -0.86 -6.59
CA ILE A 39 -1.41 -1.09 -7.92
C ILE A 39 -2.73 -1.82 -7.74
N ARG A 40 -3.82 -1.24 -8.25
CA ARG A 40 -5.16 -1.82 -8.18
C ARG A 40 -5.37 -2.85 -9.27
N VAL A 41 -5.82 -4.05 -8.89
CA VAL A 41 -6.23 -5.13 -9.79
C VAL A 41 -7.65 -5.59 -9.46
N MET A 42 -8.40 -6.15 -10.42
CA MET A 42 -9.80 -6.53 -10.16
C MET A 42 -9.94 -7.67 -9.16
N CYS A 43 -9.10 -8.70 -9.27
CA CYS A 43 -8.96 -9.79 -8.32
C CYS A 43 -7.46 -10.09 -8.14
N SER A 44 -7.09 -10.78 -7.06
CA SER A 44 -5.71 -11.26 -6.84
C SER A 44 -5.27 -12.34 -7.83
N GLY A 45 -6.21 -12.88 -8.61
CA GLY A 45 -6.08 -14.12 -9.36
C GLY A 45 -7.15 -15.09 -8.90
#